data_AF-A0A841DAS7-F1
#
_entry.id   AF-A0A841DAS7-F1
#
_cell.length_a   1.000
_cell.length_b   1.000
_cell.length_c   1.000
_cell.angle_alpha   90.00
_cell.angle_beta   90.00
_cell.angle_gamma   90.00
#
_symmetry.space_group_name_H-M   'P 1'
#
loop_
_entity.id
_entity.type
_entity.pdbx_description
1 polymer ?
#
loop_
_entity_poly.entity_id
_entity_poly.type
_entity_poly.pdbx_seq_one_letter_code
_entity_poly.pdbx_strand_id
1 'polypeptide(L)'
;MDPELYLADLEAKPEALARLADSLEAADPFEAVPSGIRRVVLLGMGSSRYAARVAALGLRAAGFDAVAEYASATASYPATPDTLVVAVSATGGSRETLDAVARYRGRAPVAALTNRPGSPITEGADLVVPMLAGEERGGVACRTFQHTAALLMALRNRLTGTDTDVPALLRRTAEATGDLLDRRGEWLQEAARLLDGPHGVYTVAPAEHLSSAEQSALMFREGPRRAATACETGDWSHVDVYLTKTLDYRALVFPGSRYDEQAMDWIRQRGSTVLTVGGELPGAKAAVRYLHDDDPEVSLLTETLVAELVAARWWLG
;
A
#
# COMPACT_ATOMS: atom_id res chain seq x y z
N MET A 1 -10.93 17.40 3.55
CA MET A 1 -9.51 17.04 3.73
C MET A 1 -8.96 17.98 4.79
N ASP A 2 -8.55 17.41 5.93
CA ASP A 2 -8.14 18.15 7.12
C ASP A 2 -6.83 17.56 7.67
N PRO A 3 -5.75 18.37 7.81
CA PRO A 3 -4.44 17.87 8.21
C PRO A 3 -4.35 17.41 9.66
N GLU A 4 -5.10 18.02 10.59
CA GLU A 4 -5.11 17.63 12.00
C GLU A 4 -5.84 16.29 12.16
N LEU A 5 -6.97 16.14 11.49
CA LEU A 5 -7.72 14.88 11.49
C LEU A 5 -6.97 13.78 10.75
N TYR A 6 -6.21 14.11 9.71
CA TYR A 6 -5.34 13.15 9.03
C TYR A 6 -4.23 12.64 9.97
N LEU A 7 -3.54 13.53 10.68
CA LEU A 7 -2.55 13.11 11.69
C LEU A 7 -3.19 12.21 12.76
N ALA A 8 -4.39 12.56 13.24
CA ALA A 8 -5.11 11.72 14.19
C ALA A 8 -5.49 10.34 13.62
N ASP A 9 -5.81 10.25 12.32
CA ASP A 9 -6.06 8.96 11.65
C ASP A 9 -4.77 8.11 11.57
N LEU A 10 -3.60 8.73 11.37
CA LEU A 10 -2.30 8.06 11.39
C LEU A 10 -1.95 7.54 12.80
N GLU A 11 -2.15 8.37 13.83
CA GLU A 11 -1.91 8.00 15.23
C GLU A 11 -2.81 6.85 15.69
N ALA A 12 -3.98 6.68 15.08
CA ALA A 12 -4.91 5.60 15.36
C ALA A 12 -4.58 4.26 14.66
N LYS A 13 -3.52 4.19 13.83
CA LYS A 13 -3.13 2.98 13.10
C LYS A 13 -2.83 1.78 14.00
N PRO A 14 -2.03 1.87 15.09
CA PRO A 14 -1.73 0.72 15.94
C PRO A 14 -2.98 0.06 16.51
N GLU A 15 -3.92 0.87 17.01
CA GLU A 15 -5.18 0.36 17.57
C GLU A 15 -6.08 -0.24 16.47
N ALA A 16 -6.11 0.35 15.27
CA ALA A 16 -6.88 -0.19 14.14
C ALA A 16 -6.33 -1.55 13.67
N LEU A 17 -5.01 -1.71 13.62
CA LEU A 17 -4.35 -2.97 13.29
C LEU A 17 -4.66 -4.06 14.33
N ALA A 18 -4.61 -3.72 15.62
CA ALA A 18 -4.96 -4.65 16.69
C ALA A 18 -6.42 -5.13 16.56
N ARG A 19 -7.36 -4.22 16.28
CA ARG A 19 -8.76 -4.58 16.03
C ARG A 19 -8.95 -5.49 14.81
N LEU A 20 -8.20 -5.24 13.73
CA LEU A 20 -8.22 -6.11 12.56
C LEU A 20 -7.65 -7.49 12.89
N ALA A 21 -6.55 -7.57 13.65
CA ALA A 21 -5.96 -8.83 14.09
C ALA A 21 -6.96 -9.66 14.91
N ASP A 22 -7.61 -9.04 15.91
CA ASP A 22 -8.63 -9.71 16.74
C ASP A 22 -9.80 -10.23 15.89
N SER A 23 -10.21 -9.46 14.86
CA SER A 23 -11.28 -9.90 13.95
C SER A 23 -10.87 -11.09 13.08
N LEU A 24 -9.63 -11.12 12.58
CA LEU A 24 -9.12 -12.21 11.73
C LEU A 24 -8.82 -13.48 12.54
N GLU A 25 -8.48 -13.33 13.82
CA GLU A 25 -8.34 -14.45 14.75
C GLU A 25 -9.71 -15.08 15.07
N ALA A 26 -10.76 -14.26 15.13
CA ALA A 26 -12.11 -14.74 15.41
C ALA A 26 -12.78 -15.45 14.23
N ALA A 27 -12.54 -15.01 12.99
CA ALA A 27 -13.15 -15.59 11.78
C ALA A 27 -12.33 -15.33 10.51
N ASP A 28 -12.35 -16.29 9.58
CA ASP A 28 -11.85 -16.10 8.22
C ASP A 28 -12.87 -15.30 7.39
N PRO A 29 -12.58 -14.03 7.02
CA PRO A 29 -13.53 -13.22 6.26
C PRO A 29 -13.69 -13.71 4.81
N PHE A 30 -12.85 -14.64 4.34
CA PHE A 30 -12.89 -15.22 3.01
C PHE A 30 -13.39 -16.67 3.00
N GLU A 31 -14.00 -17.15 4.08
CA GLU A 31 -14.51 -18.52 4.18
C GLU A 31 -15.48 -18.87 3.02
N ALA A 32 -16.32 -17.92 2.61
CA ALA A 32 -17.29 -18.11 1.53
C ALA A 32 -16.69 -18.08 0.11
N VAL A 33 -15.38 -17.85 -0.04
CA VAL A 33 -14.72 -17.91 -1.35
C VAL A 33 -14.83 -19.35 -1.90
N PRO A 34 -15.37 -19.55 -3.12
CA PRO A 34 -15.54 -20.88 -3.69
C PRO A 34 -14.24 -21.65 -3.86
N SER A 35 -14.31 -22.97 -3.79
CA SER A 35 -13.20 -23.84 -4.22
C SER A 35 -13.00 -23.78 -5.73
N GLY A 36 -11.78 -24.05 -6.20
CA GLY A 36 -11.51 -24.20 -7.64
C GLY A 36 -11.29 -22.89 -8.39
N ILE A 37 -11.12 -21.77 -7.68
CA ILE A 37 -10.65 -20.51 -8.27
C ILE A 37 -9.29 -20.73 -8.92
N ARG A 38 -9.15 -20.30 -10.17
CA ARG A 38 -7.90 -20.34 -10.92
C ARG A 38 -7.38 -18.95 -11.25
N ARG A 39 -8.30 -17.99 -11.33
CA ARG A 39 -8.01 -16.59 -11.68
C ARG A 39 -8.51 -15.64 -10.60
N VAL A 40 -7.72 -14.61 -10.33
CA VAL A 40 -8.09 -13.50 -9.43
C VAL A 40 -7.94 -12.17 -10.16
N VAL A 41 -9.05 -11.46 -10.35
CA VAL A 41 -9.08 -10.10 -10.92
C VAL A 41 -9.32 -9.11 -9.78
N LEU A 42 -8.29 -8.37 -9.41
CA LEU A 42 -8.40 -7.32 -8.40
C LEU A 42 -8.69 -5.98 -9.07
N LEU A 43 -9.78 -5.33 -8.66
CA LEU A 43 -10.28 -4.08 -9.21
C LEU A 43 -10.21 -2.97 -8.15
N GLY A 44 -9.68 -1.81 -8.53
CA GLY A 44 -9.64 -0.65 -7.65
C GLY A 44 -9.06 0.58 -8.35
N MET A 45 -9.02 1.69 -7.63
CA MET A 45 -8.39 2.94 -8.05
C MET A 45 -7.45 3.45 -6.95
N GLY A 46 -6.41 4.20 -7.36
CA GLY A 46 -5.43 4.77 -6.42
C GLY A 46 -4.85 3.74 -5.45
N SER A 47 -4.81 4.08 -4.16
CA SER A 47 -4.32 3.24 -3.06
C SER A 47 -4.86 1.81 -3.08
N SER A 48 -6.15 1.63 -3.43
CA SER A 48 -6.77 0.30 -3.51
C SER A 48 -6.09 -0.57 -4.57
N ARG A 49 -5.78 0.01 -5.73
CA ARG A 49 -5.06 -0.69 -6.81
C ARG A 49 -3.59 -0.92 -6.47
N TYR A 50 -2.94 0.03 -5.79
CA TYR A 50 -1.54 -0.11 -5.38
C TYR A 50 -1.36 -1.36 -4.51
N ALA A 51 -2.19 -1.52 -3.46
CA ALA A 51 -2.17 -2.73 -2.61
C ALA A 51 -2.53 -4.00 -3.42
N ALA A 52 -3.56 -3.92 -4.27
CA ALA A 52 -3.96 -5.04 -5.13
C ALA A 52 -2.83 -5.53 -6.06
N ARG A 53 -1.97 -4.64 -6.55
CA ARG A 53 -0.87 -4.99 -7.46
C ARG A 53 0.17 -5.88 -6.78
N VAL A 54 0.50 -5.61 -5.52
CA VAL A 54 1.41 -6.45 -4.74
C VAL A 54 0.75 -7.80 -4.41
N ALA A 55 -0.54 -7.80 -4.05
CA ALA A 55 -1.29 -9.04 -3.84
C ALA A 55 -1.33 -9.92 -5.11
N ALA A 56 -1.57 -9.32 -6.28
CA ALA A 56 -1.53 -10.02 -7.56
C ALA A 56 -0.15 -10.65 -7.85
N LEU A 57 0.94 -9.95 -7.52
CA LEU A 57 2.29 -10.50 -7.64
C LEU A 57 2.46 -11.74 -6.76
N GLY A 58 2.07 -11.68 -5.49
CA GLY A 58 2.14 -12.82 -4.57
C GLY A 58 1.28 -14.01 -5.01
N LEU A 59 0.06 -13.76 -5.49
CA LEU A 59 -0.82 -14.80 -6.02
C LEU A 59 -0.23 -15.48 -7.27
N ARG A 60 0.39 -14.72 -8.18
CA ARG A 60 1.10 -15.27 -9.34
C ARG A 60 2.28 -16.14 -8.93
N ALA A 61 3.06 -15.71 -7.93
CA ALA A 61 4.15 -16.51 -7.38
C ALA A 61 3.64 -17.84 -6.78
N ALA A 62 2.40 -17.86 -6.28
CA ALA A 62 1.73 -19.06 -5.79
C ALA A 62 0.98 -19.87 -6.87
N GLY A 63 1.10 -19.51 -8.16
CA GLY A 63 0.55 -20.28 -9.29
C GLY A 63 -0.86 -19.88 -9.75
N PHE A 64 -1.43 -18.78 -9.25
CA PHE A 64 -2.72 -18.24 -9.72
C PHE A 64 -2.54 -17.32 -10.93
N ASP A 65 -3.52 -17.30 -11.83
CA ASP A 65 -3.63 -16.24 -12.84
C ASP A 65 -4.19 -14.98 -12.15
N ALA A 66 -3.34 -14.07 -11.71
CA ALA A 66 -3.76 -12.90 -10.94
C ALA A 66 -3.32 -11.57 -11.56
N VAL A 67 -4.23 -10.60 -11.54
CA VAL A 67 -4.02 -9.26 -12.09
C VAL A 67 -4.66 -8.20 -11.20
N ALA A 68 -4.00 -7.05 -11.09
CA ALA A 68 -4.59 -5.83 -10.54
C ALA A 68 -4.82 -4.83 -11.67
N GLU A 69 -6.07 -4.59 -12.01
CA GLU A 69 -6.43 -3.72 -13.13
C GLU A 69 -6.86 -2.35 -12.66
N TYR A 70 -6.64 -1.35 -13.53
CA TYR A 70 -7.39 -0.12 -13.39
C TYR A 70 -8.87 -0.43 -13.59
N ALA A 71 -9.71 -0.05 -12.63
CA ALA A 71 -11.15 -0.25 -12.78
C ALA A 71 -11.72 0.47 -14.01
N SER A 72 -11.07 1.54 -14.48
CA SER A 72 -11.42 2.25 -15.71
C SER A 72 -11.10 1.52 -17.02
N ALA A 73 -10.45 0.35 -16.98
CA ALA A 73 -10.12 -0.41 -18.18
C ALA A 73 -11.39 -0.94 -18.86
N THR A 74 -11.53 -0.66 -20.16
CA THR A 74 -12.69 -1.06 -20.96
C THR A 74 -12.71 -2.57 -21.25
N ALA A 75 -11.53 -3.17 -21.44
CA ALA A 75 -11.33 -4.60 -21.58
C ALA A 75 -10.73 -5.19 -20.30
N SER A 76 -11.13 -6.42 -19.99
CA SER A 76 -10.63 -7.19 -18.85
C SER A 76 -10.84 -8.68 -19.13
N TYR A 77 -10.43 -9.54 -18.20
CA TYR A 77 -10.68 -10.96 -18.25
C TYR A 77 -12.20 -11.27 -18.26
N PRO A 78 -12.62 -12.33 -18.98
CA PRO A 78 -14.02 -12.72 -19.02
C PRO A 78 -14.51 -13.20 -17.65
N ALA A 79 -15.80 -12.96 -17.36
CA ALA A 79 -16.45 -13.52 -16.20
C ALA A 79 -16.66 -15.04 -16.39
N THR A 80 -16.02 -15.84 -15.55
CA THR A 80 -16.15 -17.30 -15.52
C THR A 80 -16.32 -17.78 -14.08
N PRO A 81 -16.91 -18.98 -13.84
CA PRO A 81 -17.09 -19.51 -12.49
C PRO A 81 -15.78 -19.71 -11.69
N ASP A 82 -14.63 -19.86 -12.37
CA ASP A 82 -13.30 -20.02 -11.78
C ASP A 82 -12.49 -18.71 -11.68
N THR A 83 -13.12 -17.56 -12.00
CA THR A 83 -12.52 -16.22 -11.85
C THR A 83 -13.10 -15.51 -10.63
N LEU A 84 -12.33 -15.35 -9.56
CA LEU A 84 -12.70 -14.52 -8.43
C LEU A 84 -12.43 -13.04 -8.76
N VAL A 85 -13.44 -12.20 -8.62
CA VAL A 85 -13.29 -10.75 -8.73
C VAL A 85 -13.27 -10.13 -7.35
N VAL A 86 -12.20 -9.41 -7.02
CA VAL A 86 -12.05 -8.70 -5.75
C VAL A 86 -12.13 -7.22 -6.02
N ALA A 87 -13.28 -6.62 -5.72
CA ALA A 87 -13.51 -5.20 -5.91
C ALA A 87 -13.18 -4.45 -4.61
N VAL A 88 -12.15 -3.60 -4.67
CA VAL A 88 -11.62 -2.87 -3.53
C VAL A 88 -12.00 -1.40 -3.63
N SER A 89 -12.78 -0.91 -2.66
CA SER A 89 -13.12 0.51 -2.54
C SER A 89 -13.42 0.86 -1.09
N ALA A 90 -12.57 1.67 -0.46
CA ALA A 90 -12.73 2.09 0.93
C ALA A 90 -14.10 2.76 1.18
N THR A 91 -14.51 3.68 0.30
CA THR A 91 -15.82 4.37 0.39
C THR A 91 -16.96 3.53 -0.15
N GLY A 92 -16.66 2.55 -1.02
CA GLY A 92 -17.64 1.72 -1.71
C GLY A 92 -18.46 2.45 -2.79
N GLY A 93 -18.06 3.68 -3.14
CA GLY A 93 -18.76 4.54 -4.10
C GLY A 93 -17.96 4.92 -5.34
N SER A 94 -16.74 4.38 -5.53
CA SER A 94 -15.89 4.70 -6.68
C SER A 94 -16.55 4.27 -7.98
N ARG A 95 -16.95 5.24 -8.82
CA ARG A 95 -17.74 4.98 -10.03
C ARG A 95 -17.06 4.00 -10.97
N GLU A 96 -15.77 4.17 -11.22
CA GLU A 96 -14.98 3.28 -12.09
C GLU A 96 -15.02 1.84 -11.57
N THR A 97 -14.93 1.65 -10.25
CA THR A 97 -14.99 0.33 -9.61
C THR A 97 -16.39 -0.28 -9.68
N LEU A 98 -17.44 0.53 -9.51
CA LEU A 98 -18.84 0.10 -9.67
C LEU A 98 -19.12 -0.34 -11.12
N ASP A 99 -18.68 0.46 -12.09
CA ASP A 99 -18.82 0.15 -13.52
C ASP A 99 -18.04 -1.13 -13.88
N ALA A 100 -16.84 -1.29 -13.31
CA ALA A 100 -16.00 -2.47 -13.55
C ALA A 100 -16.62 -3.76 -13.01
N VAL A 101 -17.09 -3.74 -11.75
CA VAL A 101 -17.62 -4.93 -11.07
C VAL A 101 -18.98 -5.37 -11.65
N ALA A 102 -19.76 -4.43 -12.20
CA ALA A 102 -21.05 -4.74 -12.85
C ALA A 102 -20.92 -5.74 -14.00
N ARG A 103 -19.74 -5.85 -14.63
CA ARG A 103 -19.45 -6.84 -15.69
C ARG A 103 -19.42 -8.29 -15.19
N TYR A 104 -19.22 -8.48 -13.89
CA TYR A 104 -18.97 -9.79 -13.26
C TYR A 104 -20.12 -10.28 -12.38
N ARG A 105 -20.91 -9.36 -11.80
CA ARG A 105 -22.02 -9.71 -10.90
C ARG A 105 -22.96 -10.74 -11.53
N GLY A 106 -23.21 -11.83 -10.81
CA GLY A 106 -24.05 -12.95 -11.26
C GLY A 106 -23.44 -13.82 -12.37
N ARG A 107 -22.18 -13.60 -12.75
CA ARG A 107 -21.46 -14.33 -13.81
C ARG A 107 -20.13 -14.94 -13.34
N ALA A 108 -19.55 -14.38 -12.29
CA ALA A 108 -18.33 -14.83 -11.63
C ALA A 108 -18.44 -14.50 -10.13
N PRO A 109 -17.76 -15.24 -9.24
CA PRO A 109 -17.69 -14.89 -7.82
C PRO A 109 -17.14 -13.48 -7.60
N VAL A 110 -17.86 -12.65 -6.84
CA VAL A 110 -17.47 -11.27 -6.52
C VAL A 110 -17.32 -11.10 -5.01
N ALA A 111 -16.13 -10.73 -4.57
CA ALA A 111 -15.86 -10.26 -3.21
C ALA A 111 -15.69 -8.73 -3.20
N ALA A 112 -16.50 -8.03 -2.40
CA ALA A 112 -16.41 -6.59 -2.19
C ALA A 112 -15.63 -6.29 -0.90
N LEU A 113 -14.42 -5.75 -1.04
CA LEU A 113 -13.58 -5.30 0.07
C LEU A 113 -13.81 -3.80 0.29
N THR A 114 -14.42 -3.42 1.41
CA THR A 114 -14.82 -2.03 1.66
C THR A 114 -14.83 -1.66 3.13
N ASN A 115 -14.62 -0.38 3.44
CA ASN A 115 -14.74 0.15 4.80
C ASN A 115 -16.16 0.66 5.11
N ARG A 116 -17.08 0.60 4.14
CA ARG A 116 -18.50 0.99 4.30
C ARG A 116 -19.40 -0.18 3.90
N PRO A 117 -19.61 -1.19 4.76
CA PRO A 117 -20.62 -2.23 4.50
C PRO A 117 -22.00 -1.61 4.20
N GLY A 118 -22.72 -2.17 3.22
CA GLY A 118 -24.00 -1.61 2.75
C GLY A 118 -23.86 -0.46 1.74
N SER A 119 -22.65 -0.11 1.32
CA SER A 119 -22.40 0.84 0.23
C SER A 119 -22.63 0.20 -1.17
N PRO A 120 -22.74 1.00 -2.24
CA PRO A 120 -23.05 0.50 -3.59
C PRO A 120 -22.15 -0.63 -4.11
N ILE A 121 -20.88 -0.70 -3.68
CA ILE A 121 -19.97 -1.77 -4.10
C ILE A 121 -20.43 -3.15 -3.61
N THR A 122 -21.15 -3.19 -2.49
CA THR A 122 -21.64 -4.40 -1.84
C THR A 122 -22.89 -4.98 -2.50
N GLU A 123 -23.63 -4.18 -3.28
CA GLU A 123 -24.87 -4.61 -3.91
C GLU A 123 -24.63 -5.75 -4.91
N GLY A 124 -25.17 -6.94 -4.66
CA GLY A 124 -24.96 -8.10 -5.55
C GLY A 124 -23.52 -8.63 -5.59
N ALA A 125 -22.69 -8.29 -4.59
CA ALA A 125 -21.48 -9.06 -4.30
C ALA A 125 -21.85 -10.37 -3.60
N ASP A 126 -21.14 -11.45 -3.90
CA ASP A 126 -21.34 -12.76 -3.28
C ASP A 126 -20.73 -12.82 -1.86
N LEU A 127 -19.68 -12.02 -1.64
CA LEU A 127 -19.02 -11.86 -0.35
C LEU A 127 -18.74 -10.38 -0.09
N VAL A 128 -19.01 -9.91 1.13
CA VAL A 128 -18.63 -8.56 1.58
C VAL A 128 -17.60 -8.72 2.69
N VAL A 129 -16.42 -8.13 2.50
CA VAL A 129 -15.33 -8.13 3.47
C VAL A 129 -15.14 -6.72 4.03
N PRO A 130 -15.53 -6.46 5.29
CA PRO A 130 -15.29 -5.19 5.94
C PRO A 130 -13.80 -4.94 6.17
N MET A 131 -13.30 -3.75 5.86
CA MET A 131 -11.90 -3.37 6.14
C MET A 131 -11.62 -3.14 7.62
N LEU A 132 -12.63 -2.76 8.41
CA LEU A 132 -12.51 -2.46 9.85
C LEU A 132 -11.46 -1.38 10.17
N ALA A 133 -11.20 -0.45 9.25
CA ALA A 133 -10.23 0.63 9.42
C ALA A 133 -10.76 1.80 10.27
N GLY A 134 -12.06 1.81 10.58
CA GLY A 134 -12.74 2.96 11.18
C GLY A 134 -12.89 4.12 10.19
N GLU A 135 -13.56 5.20 10.59
CA GLU A 135 -13.73 6.36 9.72
C GLU A 135 -12.45 7.19 9.64
N GLU A 136 -11.92 7.39 8.42
CA GLU A 136 -10.80 8.29 8.12
C GLU A 136 -11.30 9.73 7.97
N ARG A 137 -11.32 10.45 9.08
CA ARG A 137 -11.89 11.80 9.18
C ARG A 137 -11.04 12.85 8.48
N GLY A 138 -9.74 12.61 8.32
CA GLY A 138 -8.83 13.44 7.52
C GLY A 138 -9.18 13.45 6.03
N GLY A 139 -9.96 12.45 5.57
CA GLY A 139 -10.40 12.32 4.18
C GLY A 139 -9.30 11.88 3.22
N VAL A 140 -8.21 11.31 3.74
CA VAL A 140 -7.08 10.75 2.97
C VAL A 140 -6.89 9.30 3.40
N ALA A 141 -6.78 8.39 2.44
CA ALA A 141 -6.66 6.96 2.72
C ALA A 141 -5.29 6.62 3.34
N CYS A 142 -5.29 6.05 4.54
CA CYS A 142 -4.10 5.64 5.28
C CYS A 142 -4.30 4.27 5.96
N ARG A 143 -5.21 4.17 6.95
CA ARG A 143 -5.60 2.91 7.60
C ARG A 143 -6.30 1.99 6.61
N THR A 144 -7.16 2.52 5.74
CA THR A 144 -7.86 1.70 4.74
C THR A 144 -6.90 1.09 3.71
N PHE A 145 -5.82 1.79 3.34
CA PHE A 145 -4.75 1.23 2.51
C PHE A 145 -4.03 0.08 3.22
N GLN A 146 -3.62 0.29 4.48
CA GLN A 146 -2.92 -0.71 5.27
C GLN A 146 -3.78 -1.96 5.51
N HIS A 147 -5.06 -1.79 5.86
CA HIS A 147 -6.01 -2.88 6.05
C HIS A 147 -6.33 -3.61 4.74
N THR A 148 -6.36 -2.90 3.60
CA THR A 148 -6.48 -3.53 2.29
C THR A 148 -5.35 -4.51 2.03
N ALA A 149 -4.09 -4.09 2.25
CA ALA A 149 -2.94 -4.96 2.05
C ALA A 149 -3.00 -6.21 2.94
N ALA A 150 -3.31 -6.05 4.23
CA ALA A 150 -3.44 -7.17 5.17
C ALA A 150 -4.59 -8.14 4.81
N LEU A 151 -5.76 -7.62 4.43
CA LEU A 151 -6.88 -8.46 4.02
C LEU A 151 -6.59 -9.22 2.72
N LEU A 152 -5.79 -8.63 1.82
CA LEU A 152 -5.35 -9.34 0.62
C LEU A 152 -4.29 -10.42 0.92
N MET A 153 -3.51 -10.30 2.00
CA MET A 153 -2.67 -11.39 2.52
C MET A 153 -3.53 -12.54 3.08
N ALA A 154 -4.59 -12.23 3.83
CA ALA A 154 -5.55 -13.24 4.30
C ALA A 154 -6.26 -13.95 3.13
N LEU A 155 -6.66 -13.21 2.09
CA LEU A 155 -7.19 -13.80 0.86
C LEU A 155 -6.17 -14.72 0.18
N ARG A 156 -4.90 -14.32 0.13
CA ARG A 156 -3.82 -15.17 -0.41
C ARG A 156 -3.80 -16.50 0.34
N ASN A 157 -3.76 -16.49 1.68
CA ASN A 157 -3.81 -17.71 2.49
C ASN A 157 -5.02 -18.57 2.18
N ARG A 158 -6.21 -17.97 2.08
CA ARG A 158 -7.44 -18.70 1.73
C ARG A 158 -7.33 -19.44 0.40
N LEU A 159 -6.74 -18.80 -0.61
CA LEU A 159 -6.63 -19.35 -1.95
C LEU A 159 -5.51 -20.39 -2.06
N THR A 160 -4.36 -20.15 -1.44
CA THR A 160 -3.16 -20.99 -1.56
C THR A 160 -3.12 -22.13 -0.55
N GLY A 161 -3.90 -22.05 0.53
CA GLY A 161 -3.79 -22.92 1.69
C GLY A 161 -2.52 -22.68 2.51
N THR A 162 -1.88 -21.51 2.38
CA THR A 162 -0.73 -21.14 3.21
C THR A 162 -1.18 -20.74 4.61
N ASP A 163 -0.38 -21.10 5.61
CA ASP A 163 -0.69 -20.93 7.03
C ASP A 163 0.07 -19.75 7.65
N THR A 164 0.24 -18.66 6.90
CA THR A 164 0.82 -17.43 7.47
C THR A 164 -0.14 -16.90 8.54
N ASP A 165 0.34 -16.73 9.76
CA ASP A 165 -0.44 -16.15 10.86
C ASP A 165 -0.60 -14.62 10.67
N VAL A 166 -1.57 -14.23 9.84
CA VAL A 166 -1.89 -12.81 9.55
C VAL A 166 -2.28 -12.05 10.82
N PRO A 167 -3.07 -12.60 11.77
CA PRO A 167 -3.28 -11.95 13.06
C PRO A 167 -1.98 -11.62 13.82
N ALA A 168 -1.06 -12.57 13.96
CA ALA A 168 0.22 -12.31 14.63
C ALA A 168 1.09 -11.30 13.86
N LEU A 169 1.08 -11.36 12.52
CA LEU A 169 1.74 -10.37 11.66
C LEU A 169 1.20 -8.96 11.95
N LEU A 170 -0.12 -8.78 12.00
CA LEU A 170 -0.76 -7.50 12.28
C LEU A 170 -0.44 -6.96 13.67
N ARG A 171 -0.29 -7.83 14.68
CA ARG A 171 0.15 -7.41 16.02
C ARG A 171 1.59 -6.85 15.98
N ARG A 172 2.50 -7.51 15.25
CA ARG A 172 3.87 -7.00 15.03
C ARG A 172 3.89 -5.71 14.20
N THR A 173 3.03 -5.58 13.20
CA THR A 173 2.83 -4.32 12.46
C THR A 173 2.34 -3.20 13.38
N ALA A 174 1.44 -3.50 14.33
CA ALA A 174 0.97 -2.52 15.30
C ALA A 174 2.10 -2.03 16.21
N GLU A 175 2.96 -2.94 16.69
CA GLU A 175 4.17 -2.60 17.46
C GLU A 175 5.13 -1.73 16.64
N ALA A 176 5.41 -2.11 15.40
CA ALA A 176 6.29 -1.36 14.49
C ALA A 176 5.75 0.05 14.17
N THR A 177 4.43 0.15 13.95
CA THR A 177 3.73 1.42 13.73
C THR A 177 3.79 2.29 14.99
N GLY A 178 3.59 1.71 16.17
CA GLY A 178 3.70 2.40 17.45
C GLY A 178 5.11 2.95 17.69
N ASP A 179 6.14 2.13 17.45
CA ASP A 179 7.55 2.53 17.57
C ASP A 179 7.90 3.75 16.70
N LEU A 180 7.44 3.76 15.43
CA LEU A 180 7.62 4.91 14.54
C LEU A 180 6.93 6.18 15.07
N LEU A 181 5.71 6.05 15.59
CA LEU A 181 4.94 7.17 16.13
C LEU A 181 5.60 7.73 17.39
N ASP A 182 6.00 6.86 18.33
CA ASP A 182 6.60 7.24 19.60
C ASP A 182 7.95 7.93 19.39
N ARG A 183 8.78 7.40 18.48
CA ARG A 183 10.11 7.95 18.17
C ARG A 183 10.10 9.03 17.08
N ARG A 184 8.93 9.52 16.64
CA ARG A 184 8.85 10.53 15.57
C ARG A 184 9.64 11.80 15.85
N GLY A 185 9.84 12.16 17.13
CA GLY A 185 10.68 13.28 17.53
C GLY A 185 12.16 13.13 17.13
N GLU A 186 12.63 11.90 16.92
CA GLU A 186 14.03 11.59 16.59
C GLU A 186 14.31 11.70 15.08
N TRP A 187 13.33 11.39 14.23
CA TRP A 187 13.56 11.22 12.79
C TRP A 187 12.73 12.15 11.90
N LEU A 188 11.54 12.57 12.32
CA LEU A 188 10.56 13.22 11.42
C LEU A 188 11.04 14.57 10.89
N GLN A 189 11.67 15.39 11.74
CA GLN A 189 12.16 16.69 11.32
C GLN A 189 13.27 16.56 10.27
N GLU A 190 14.20 15.63 10.47
CA GLU A 190 15.29 15.40 9.53
C GLU A 190 14.79 14.76 8.24
N ALA A 191 13.88 13.79 8.32
CA ALA A 191 13.24 13.19 7.16
C ALA A 191 12.52 14.25 6.30
N ALA A 192 11.71 15.10 6.93
CA ALA A 192 11.03 16.19 6.25
C ALA A 192 12.01 17.17 5.60
N ARG A 193 13.11 17.53 6.29
CA ARG A 193 14.14 18.43 5.74
C ARG A 193 14.85 17.81 4.53
N LEU A 194 15.24 16.54 4.64
CA LEU A 194 15.94 15.82 3.57
C LEU A 194 15.09 15.71 2.32
N LEU A 195 13.78 15.49 2.45
CA LEU A 195 12.86 15.36 1.31
C LEU A 195 12.34 16.71 0.78
N ASP A 196 12.55 17.82 1.50
CA ASP A 196 12.05 19.15 1.12
C ASP A 196 12.93 19.84 0.07
N GLY A 197 12.76 19.43 -1.20
CA GLY A 197 13.45 19.99 -2.35
C GLY A 197 12.54 20.73 -3.33
N PRO A 198 13.12 21.58 -4.21
CA PRO A 198 12.35 22.40 -5.15
C PRO A 198 11.71 21.60 -6.30
N HIS A 199 12.11 20.34 -6.51
CA HIS A 199 11.66 19.50 -7.63
C HIS A 199 10.74 18.34 -7.21
N GLY A 200 10.18 18.41 -6.00
CA GLY A 200 9.31 17.35 -5.49
C GLY A 200 10.08 16.17 -4.90
N VAL A 201 9.35 15.09 -4.63
CA VAL A 201 9.85 13.89 -3.94
C VAL A 201 9.74 12.66 -4.85
N TYR A 202 10.81 11.90 -4.93
CA TYR A 202 10.81 10.60 -5.60
C TYR A 202 10.68 9.51 -4.56
N THR A 203 9.90 8.48 -4.85
CA THR A 203 9.70 7.34 -3.97
C THR A 203 10.06 6.08 -4.74
N VAL A 204 10.94 5.26 -4.17
CA VAL A 204 11.56 4.15 -4.90
C VAL A 204 11.44 2.89 -4.06
N ALA A 205 10.95 1.81 -4.66
CA ALA A 205 10.80 0.52 -3.98
C ALA A 205 10.94 -0.64 -4.97
N PRO A 206 11.37 -1.83 -4.52
CA PRO A 206 11.33 -3.03 -5.35
C PRO A 206 9.90 -3.40 -5.73
N ALA A 207 9.72 -4.23 -6.76
CA ALA A 207 8.41 -4.62 -7.29
C ALA A 207 7.45 -5.16 -6.21
N GLU A 208 7.99 -5.91 -5.24
CA GLU A 208 7.32 -6.50 -4.09
C GLU A 208 6.77 -5.44 -3.11
N HIS A 209 7.42 -4.27 -3.05
CA HIS A 209 7.06 -3.16 -2.16
C HIS A 209 6.62 -1.91 -2.95
N LEU A 210 6.42 -2.02 -4.26
CA LEU A 210 6.14 -0.84 -5.11
C LEU A 210 4.85 -0.11 -4.68
N SER A 211 3.93 -0.79 -3.99
CA SER A 211 2.73 -0.14 -3.42
C SER A 211 3.09 0.92 -2.39
N SER A 212 4.20 0.74 -1.67
CA SER A 212 4.68 1.67 -0.66
C SER A 212 5.22 2.94 -1.30
N ALA A 213 5.96 2.83 -2.41
CA ALA A 213 6.35 3.99 -3.19
C ALA A 213 5.13 4.70 -3.78
N GLU A 214 4.22 3.98 -4.45
CA GLU A 214 3.02 4.56 -5.06
C GLU A 214 2.12 5.27 -4.03
N GLN A 215 1.90 4.65 -2.87
CA GLN A 215 1.16 5.24 -1.75
C GLN A 215 1.89 6.46 -1.20
N SER A 216 3.19 6.37 -0.92
CA SER A 216 3.98 7.50 -0.39
C SER A 216 3.94 8.71 -1.31
N ALA A 217 4.11 8.51 -2.63
CA ALA A 217 3.96 9.57 -3.62
C ALA A 217 2.54 10.14 -3.63
N LEU A 218 1.50 9.32 -3.43
CA LEU A 218 0.13 9.82 -3.30
C LEU A 218 -0.05 10.68 -2.04
N MET A 219 0.51 10.29 -0.89
CA MET A 219 0.39 11.06 0.36
C MET A 219 1.00 12.46 0.23
N PHE A 220 2.15 12.59 -0.45
CA PHE A 220 2.74 13.90 -0.74
C PHE A 220 1.90 14.75 -1.71
N ARG A 221 1.17 14.11 -2.64
CA ARG A 221 0.34 14.82 -3.63
C ARG A 221 -1.02 15.25 -3.05
N GLU A 222 -1.64 14.42 -2.23
CA GLU A 222 -3.02 14.61 -1.77
C GLU A 222 -3.11 15.61 -0.60
N GLY A 223 -2.22 15.45 0.38
CA GLY A 223 -2.12 16.28 1.56
C GLY A 223 -1.40 17.61 1.31
N PRO A 224 -0.07 17.66 1.28
CA PRO A 224 0.66 18.92 1.13
C PRO A 224 0.73 19.46 -0.31
N ARG A 225 0.10 18.79 -1.30
CA ARG A 225 0.09 19.17 -2.73
C ARG A 225 1.47 19.36 -3.34
N ARG A 226 2.41 18.48 -2.98
CA ARG A 226 3.76 18.47 -3.53
C ARG A 226 3.86 17.53 -4.72
N ALA A 227 4.67 17.90 -5.71
CA ALA A 227 5.00 17.00 -6.80
C ALA A 227 5.69 15.76 -6.21
N ALA A 228 5.22 14.57 -6.57
CA ALA A 228 5.87 13.33 -6.18
C ALA A 228 5.62 12.23 -7.21
N THR A 229 6.64 11.39 -7.40
CA THR A 229 6.65 10.30 -8.38
C THR A 229 7.11 9.01 -7.72
N ALA A 230 6.46 7.90 -8.06
CA ALA A 230 6.87 6.57 -7.64
C ALA A 230 7.59 5.85 -8.78
N CYS A 231 8.64 5.11 -8.44
CA CYS A 231 9.46 4.36 -9.37
C CYS A 231 9.81 2.98 -8.79
N GLU A 232 9.84 1.96 -9.63
CA GLU A 232 10.38 0.65 -9.23
C GLU A 232 11.91 0.69 -9.28
N THR A 233 12.58 0.11 -8.27
CA THR A 233 14.04 0.23 -8.14
C THR A 233 14.82 -0.26 -9.37
N GLY A 234 14.45 -1.41 -9.95
CA GLY A 234 15.09 -1.92 -11.16
C GLY A 234 14.86 -1.03 -12.39
N ASP A 235 13.64 -0.52 -12.55
CA ASP A 235 13.26 0.38 -13.64
C ASP A 235 13.85 1.80 -13.48
N TRP A 236 14.23 2.19 -12.27
CA TRP A 236 14.82 3.50 -11.96
C TRP A 236 16.00 3.86 -12.87
N SER A 237 16.88 2.88 -13.13
CA SER A 237 18.04 3.02 -14.04
C SER A 237 17.65 3.29 -15.50
N HIS A 238 16.38 3.12 -15.85
CA HIS A 238 15.83 3.28 -17.20
C HIS A 238 14.89 4.47 -17.34
N VAL A 239 14.46 5.08 -16.23
CA VAL A 239 13.48 6.19 -16.24
C VAL A 239 13.98 7.39 -15.44
N ASP A 240 14.27 7.20 -14.14
CA ASP A 240 14.53 8.29 -13.21
C ASP A 240 15.99 8.71 -13.18
N VAL A 241 16.93 7.83 -13.55
CA VAL A 241 18.36 8.14 -13.58
C VAL A 241 18.68 9.39 -14.39
N TYR A 242 17.90 9.69 -15.43
CA TYR A 242 18.11 10.86 -16.29
C TYR A 242 17.79 12.17 -15.56
N LEU A 243 16.82 12.15 -14.65
CA LEU A 243 16.39 13.31 -13.87
C LEU A 243 17.44 13.75 -12.86
N THR A 244 18.27 12.82 -12.37
CA THR A 244 19.40 13.13 -11.47
C THR A 244 20.45 14.06 -12.08
N LYS A 245 20.42 14.30 -13.40
CA LYS A 245 21.35 15.21 -14.08
C LYS A 245 20.94 16.68 -14.00
N THR A 246 19.65 16.96 -13.83
CA THR A 246 19.10 18.32 -13.95
C THR A 246 18.32 18.76 -12.73
N LEU A 247 17.84 17.82 -11.91
CA LEU A 247 17.03 18.11 -10.74
C LEU A 247 17.83 17.90 -9.45
N ASP A 248 17.48 18.68 -8.41
CA ASP A 248 17.72 18.29 -7.02
C ASP A 248 16.87 17.05 -6.72
N TYR A 249 17.42 15.88 -7.07
CA TYR A 249 16.74 14.59 -6.97
C TYR A 249 16.80 14.10 -5.52
N ARG A 250 15.62 14.06 -4.90
CA ARG A 250 15.46 13.66 -3.50
C ARG A 250 14.53 12.47 -3.39
N ALA A 251 15.07 11.35 -2.93
CA ALA A 251 14.35 10.08 -2.90
C ALA A 251 14.11 9.56 -1.49
N LEU A 252 12.90 9.09 -1.27
CA LEU A 252 12.54 8.14 -0.22
C LEU A 252 12.67 6.73 -0.79
N VAL A 253 13.59 5.93 -0.28
CA VAL A 253 13.88 4.59 -0.78
C VAL A 253 13.44 3.55 0.23
N PHE A 254 12.71 2.54 -0.22
CA PHE A 254 12.36 1.32 0.53
C PHE A 254 13.30 0.21 0.05
N PRO A 255 14.37 -0.13 0.80
CA PRO A 255 15.38 -1.09 0.35
C PRO A 255 14.85 -2.53 0.29
N GLY A 256 15.63 -3.41 -0.34
CA GLY A 256 15.30 -4.83 -0.52
C GLY A 256 15.36 -5.29 -1.98
N SER A 257 15.72 -4.41 -2.91
CA SER A 257 15.92 -4.79 -4.31
C SER A 257 17.31 -5.38 -4.52
N ARG A 258 17.38 -6.41 -5.37
CA ARG A 258 18.68 -6.87 -5.92
C ARG A 258 19.44 -5.79 -6.72
N TYR A 259 18.77 -4.69 -7.04
CA TYR A 259 19.30 -3.57 -7.82
C TYR A 259 19.61 -2.31 -6.99
N ASP A 260 19.41 -2.35 -5.67
CA ASP A 260 19.64 -1.19 -4.79
C ASP A 260 21.06 -0.62 -4.94
N GLU A 261 22.08 -1.49 -5.00
CA GLU A 261 23.48 -1.07 -5.17
C GLU A 261 23.68 -0.29 -6.48
N GLN A 262 23.12 -0.80 -7.58
CA GLN A 262 23.22 -0.14 -8.89
C GLN A 262 22.52 1.23 -8.90
N ALA A 263 21.32 1.33 -8.31
CA ALA A 263 20.63 2.62 -8.20
C ALA A 263 21.43 3.60 -7.33
N MET A 264 21.94 3.14 -6.19
CA MET A 264 22.74 3.94 -5.26
C MET A 264 24.07 4.40 -5.84
N ASP A 265 24.71 3.63 -6.71
CA ASP A 265 25.91 4.05 -7.43
C ASP A 265 25.68 5.33 -8.24
N TRP A 266 24.60 5.37 -9.02
CA TRP A 266 24.24 6.56 -9.78
C TRP A 266 23.83 7.72 -8.89
N ILE A 267 22.99 7.47 -7.89
CA ILE A 267 22.56 8.47 -6.90
C ILE A 267 23.78 9.15 -6.26
N ARG A 268 24.79 8.37 -5.85
CA ARG A 268 26.03 8.89 -5.26
C ARG A 268 26.83 9.73 -6.26
N GLN A 269 27.05 9.22 -7.48
CA GLN A 269 27.77 9.94 -8.53
C GLN A 269 27.10 11.26 -8.93
N ARG A 270 25.79 11.37 -8.71
CA ARG A 270 24.96 12.52 -9.10
C ARG A 270 24.65 13.46 -7.94
N GLY A 271 25.12 13.17 -6.74
CA GLY A 271 24.92 14.01 -5.56
C GLY A 271 23.46 14.12 -5.12
N SER A 272 22.62 13.13 -5.47
CA SER A 272 21.21 13.07 -5.07
C SER A 272 21.07 12.85 -3.57
N THR A 273 19.95 13.30 -3.00
CA THR A 273 19.64 13.11 -1.57
C THR A 273 18.76 11.87 -1.40
N VAL A 274 19.15 10.96 -0.51
CA VAL A 274 18.38 9.74 -0.23
C VAL A 274 18.11 9.62 1.27
N LEU A 275 16.85 9.32 1.59
CA LEU A 275 16.40 8.83 2.89
C LEU A 275 15.92 7.38 2.68
N THR A 276 16.40 6.43 3.47
CA THR A 276 15.88 5.06 3.43
C THR A 276 14.88 4.80 4.56
N VAL A 277 13.93 3.89 4.33
CA VAL A 277 12.96 3.43 5.34
C VAL A 277 12.94 1.92 5.35
N GLY A 278 13.00 1.30 6.53
CA GLY A 278 12.97 -0.17 6.63
C GLY A 278 14.22 -0.86 6.09
N GLY A 279 15.30 -0.11 5.84
CA GLY A 279 16.62 -0.63 5.50
C GLY A 279 17.68 0.46 5.53
N GLU A 280 18.94 0.06 5.43
CA GLU A 280 20.08 0.97 5.23
C GLU A 280 20.73 0.69 3.89
N LEU A 281 21.07 1.75 3.16
CA LEU A 281 21.85 1.67 1.92
C LEU A 281 23.08 2.55 2.02
N PRO A 282 24.29 2.05 1.69
CA PRO A 282 25.51 2.86 1.69
C PRO A 282 25.35 4.14 0.86
N GLY A 283 25.59 5.30 1.48
CA GLY A 283 25.48 6.61 0.84
C GLY A 283 24.14 7.32 1.00
N ALA A 284 23.13 6.67 1.59
CA ALA A 284 21.93 7.37 2.07
C ALA A 284 22.32 8.43 3.13
N LYS A 285 21.59 9.55 3.16
CA LYS A 285 21.85 10.65 4.11
C LYS A 285 21.32 10.35 5.51
N ALA A 286 20.25 9.57 5.60
CA ALA A 286 19.71 9.04 6.83
C ALA A 286 18.92 7.77 6.52
N ALA A 287 18.62 7.01 7.57
CA ALA A 287 17.75 5.85 7.53
C ALA A 287 16.74 5.92 8.68
N VAL A 288 15.48 5.62 8.39
CA VAL A 288 14.45 5.44 9.41
C VAL A 288 14.25 3.94 9.62
N ARG A 289 14.74 3.44 10.75
CA ARG A 289 14.61 2.05 11.20
C ARG A 289 13.52 1.95 12.26
N TYR A 290 12.83 0.82 12.31
CA TYR A 290 11.73 0.57 13.25
C TYR A 290 11.67 -0.92 13.65
N LEU A 291 10.89 -1.23 14.69
CA LEU A 291 10.75 -2.62 15.14
C LEU A 291 10.28 -3.55 14.02
N HIS A 292 10.86 -4.76 13.98
CA HIS A 292 10.50 -5.83 13.03
C HIS A 292 10.70 -5.48 11.55
N ASP A 293 11.50 -4.46 11.23
CA ASP A 293 11.72 -4.01 9.86
C ASP A 293 12.58 -4.96 9.00
N ASP A 294 13.11 -6.03 9.61
CA ASP A 294 13.75 -7.17 8.95
C ASP A 294 12.74 -8.18 8.37
N ASP A 295 11.48 -8.14 8.82
CA ASP A 295 10.40 -8.94 8.25
C ASP A 295 9.75 -8.19 7.07
N PRO A 296 9.81 -8.75 5.84
CA PRO A 296 9.32 -8.05 4.66
C PRO A 296 7.82 -7.80 4.68
N GLU A 297 7.01 -8.67 5.31
CA GLU A 297 5.57 -8.47 5.39
C GLU A 297 5.21 -7.42 6.45
N VAL A 298 5.95 -7.36 7.57
CA VAL A 298 5.79 -6.26 8.54
C VAL A 298 6.22 -4.93 7.93
N SER A 299 7.34 -4.91 7.20
CA SER A 299 7.83 -3.71 6.52
C SER A 299 6.85 -3.19 5.49
N LEU A 300 6.34 -4.05 4.59
CA LEU A 300 5.33 -3.67 3.60
C LEU A 300 4.09 -3.01 4.22
N LEU A 301 3.66 -3.49 5.40
CA LEU A 301 2.51 -2.93 6.09
C LEU A 301 2.83 -1.67 6.91
N THR A 302 4.09 -1.39 7.23
CA THR A 302 4.48 -0.30 8.16
C THR A 302 5.13 0.88 7.47
N GLU A 303 5.98 0.64 6.47
CA GLU A 303 6.97 1.60 5.95
C GLU A 303 6.37 2.90 5.38
N THR A 304 5.14 2.84 4.85
CA THR A 304 4.44 4.02 4.32
C THR A 304 4.15 5.09 5.36
N LEU A 305 4.14 4.74 6.66
CA LEU A 305 3.90 5.68 7.75
C LEU A 305 4.92 6.82 7.80
N VAL A 306 6.16 6.56 7.39
CA VAL A 306 7.19 7.61 7.33
C VAL A 306 6.79 8.71 6.35
N ALA A 307 6.35 8.34 5.15
CA ALA A 307 5.90 9.30 4.14
C ALA A 307 4.61 10.02 4.57
N GLU A 308 3.66 9.29 5.15
CA GLU A 308 2.41 9.83 5.66
C GLU A 308 2.64 10.90 6.75
N LEU A 309 3.55 10.64 7.70
CA LEU A 309 3.89 11.59 8.77
C LEU A 309 4.65 12.80 8.24
N VAL A 310 5.56 12.61 7.27
CA VAL A 310 6.22 13.73 6.58
C VAL A 310 5.18 14.57 5.83
N ALA A 311 4.23 13.94 5.14
CA ALA A 311 3.16 14.61 4.42
C ALA A 311 2.24 15.40 5.38
N ALA A 312 1.86 14.80 6.52
CA ALA A 312 1.07 15.44 7.56
C ALA A 312 1.79 16.68 8.12
N ARG A 313 3.10 16.55 8.43
CA ARG A 313 3.93 17.67 8.90
C ARG A 313 3.94 18.82 7.89
N TRP A 314 4.24 18.55 6.63
CA TRP A 314 4.26 19.60 5.59
C TRP A 314 2.90 20.25 5.36
N TRP A 315 1.81 19.52 5.61
CA TRP A 315 0.47 20.05 5.42
C TRP A 315 0.00 20.88 6.63
N LEU A 316 0.44 20.55 7.85
CA LEU A 316 0.15 21.34 9.05
C LEU A 316 0.87 22.71 9.06
N GLY A 317 2.05 22.80 8.44
CA GLY A 317 2.88 24.01 8.42
C GLY A 317 3.99 23.98 9.45
#